data_AF-A0A075RAT8-F1
#
_entry.id   AF-A0A075RAT8-F1
#
_cell.length_a   1.000
_cell.length_b   1.000
_cell.length_c   1.000
_cell.angle_alpha   90.00
_cell.angle_beta   90.00
_cell.angle_gamma   90.00
#
_symmetry.space_group_name_H-M   'P 1'
#
loop_
_entity.id
_entity.type
_entity.pdbx_description
1 polymer ?
#
loop_
_entity_poly.entity_id
_entity_poly.type
_entity_poly.pdbx_seq_one_letter_code
_entity_poly.pdbx_strand_id
1 'polypeptide(L)'
;MKHVVKEIWINVEQSEDKNYDIYDNNVDIMVTLSDNSKWVATFFTYENIKTLQQKNKKTGENLKGAYLWASDMVLVDNVSRKRIEEIINHLINEDDFKYIFVHCEDD
;
A
#
# COMPACT_ATOMS: atom_id res chain seq x y z
N MET A 1 23.74 7.39 -2.43
CA MET A 1 23.86 6.47 -1.27
C MET A 1 22.64 5.57 -1.33
N LYS A 2 22.79 4.24 -1.22
CA LYS A 2 21.62 3.36 -1.14
C LYS A 2 20.89 3.67 0.16
N HIS A 3 19.68 4.21 0.08
CA HIS A 3 18.86 4.45 1.26
C HIS A 3 18.51 3.08 1.86
N VAL A 4 18.82 2.88 3.14
CA VAL A 4 18.50 1.64 3.84
C VAL A 4 17.18 1.84 4.57
N VAL A 5 16.28 0.86 4.48
CA VAL A 5 15.04 0.86 5.26
C VAL A 5 15.38 0.80 6.74
N LYS A 6 14.90 1.79 7.50
CA LYS A 6 15.04 1.84 8.96
C LYS A 6 13.83 1.21 9.64
N GLU A 7 12.63 1.51 9.15
CA GLU A 7 11.37 1.04 9.74
C GLU A 7 10.28 0.92 8.67
N ILE A 8 9.42 -0.09 8.82
CA ILE A 8 8.18 -0.26 8.05
C ILE A 8 7.03 -0.37 9.04
N TRP A 9 6.13 0.59 8.98
CA TRP A 9 4.87 0.60 9.70
C TRP A 9 3.72 0.22 8.74
N ILE A 10 2.83 -0.66 9.19
CA ILE A 10 1.66 -1.12 8.43
C ILE A 10 0.44 -0.97 9.33
N ASN A 11 -0.60 -0.28 8.84
CA ASN A 11 -1.78 0.09 9.64
C ASN A 11 -2.51 -1.13 10.23
N VAL A 12 -2.75 -2.18 9.45
CA VAL A 12 -3.45 -3.41 9.89
C VAL A 12 -2.68 -4.22 10.92
N GLU A 13 -1.38 -3.99 11.08
CA GLU A 13 -0.63 -4.63 12.15
C GLU A 13 -0.84 -3.93 13.50
N GLN A 14 -1.40 -2.73 13.50
CA GLN A 14 -1.73 -1.96 14.69
C GLN A 14 -3.17 -2.22 15.18
N SER A 15 -4.03 -2.83 14.36
CA SER A 15 -5.40 -3.15 14.77
C SER A 15 -5.45 -4.25 15.81
N GLU A 16 -6.50 -4.23 16.64
CA GLU A 16 -6.82 -5.31 17.59
C GLU A 16 -7.20 -6.60 16.86
N ASP A 17 -7.88 -6.47 15.71
CA ASP A 17 -8.16 -7.59 14.83
C ASP A 17 -6.92 -7.94 14.01
N LYS A 18 -6.36 -9.13 14.26
CA LYS A 18 -5.22 -9.69 13.51
C LYS A 18 -5.64 -10.57 12.34
N ASN A 19 -6.93 -10.80 12.16
CA ASN A 19 -7.47 -11.69 11.15
C ASN A 19 -7.93 -10.90 9.91
N TYR A 20 -6.96 -10.35 9.18
CA TYR A 20 -7.21 -9.71 7.90
C TYR A 20 -6.82 -10.64 6.74
N ASP A 21 -7.59 -10.59 5.66
CA ASP A 21 -7.30 -11.38 4.45
C ASP A 21 -6.15 -10.72 3.68
N ILE A 22 -4.98 -11.35 3.65
CA ILE A 22 -3.82 -10.80 2.95
C ILE A 22 -3.98 -10.76 1.42
N TYR A 23 -4.98 -11.44 0.85
CA TYR A 23 -5.24 -11.49 -0.59
C TYR A 23 -6.40 -10.58 -1.03
N ASP A 24 -7.30 -10.18 -0.13
CA ASP A 24 -8.40 -9.25 -0.39
C ASP A 24 -8.43 -8.14 0.67
N ASN A 25 -7.46 -7.21 0.57
CA ASN A 25 -7.41 -6.05 1.45
C ASN A 25 -6.64 -4.88 0.83
N ASN A 26 -6.75 -3.72 1.48
CA ASN A 26 -5.89 -2.58 1.25
C ASN A 26 -5.22 -2.15 2.57
N VAL A 27 -3.94 -1.80 2.52
CA VAL A 27 -3.15 -1.45 3.72
C VAL A 27 -2.35 -0.19 3.47
N ASP A 28 -2.27 0.65 4.51
CA ASP A 28 -1.43 1.85 4.49
C ASP A 28 -0.06 1.49 5.04
N ILE A 29 0.97 1.90 4.32
CA ILE A 29 2.36 1.62 4.63
C ILE A 29 3.09 2.94 4.80
N MET A 30 3.86 3.06 5.89
CA MET A 30 4.82 4.14 6.07
C MET A 30 6.22 3.55 6.20
N VAL A 31 7.13 4.00 5.35
CA VAL A 31 8.54 3.60 5.33
C VAL A 31 9.37 4.77 5.85
N THR A 32 10.17 4.52 6.88
CA THR A 32 11.21 5.45 7.32
C THR A 32 12.55 4.97 6.78
N LEU A 33 13.25 5.83 6.04
CA LEU A 33 14.59 5.54 5.52
C LEU A 33 15.66 5.94 6.56
N SER A 34 16.90 5.52 6.32
CA SER A 34 18.04 5.77 7.22
C SER A 34 18.37 7.25 7.46
N ASP A 35 17.97 8.14 6.54
CA ASP A 35 18.06 9.60 6.68
C ASP A 35 16.88 10.23 7.46
N ASN A 36 15.96 9.40 7.94
CA ASN A 36 14.70 9.76 8.60
C ASN A 36 13.64 10.41 7.71
N SER A 37 13.85 10.43 6.38
CA SER A 37 12.75 10.74 5.46
C SER A 37 11.65 9.69 5.60
N LYS A 38 10.39 10.14 5.47
CA LYS A 38 9.19 9.32 5.62
C LYS A 38 8.41 9.32 4.33
N TRP A 39 7.95 8.13 3.96
CA TRP A 39 7.34 7.86 2.68
C TRP A 39 6.12 6.99 2.87
N VAL A 40 5.04 7.28 2.15
CA VAL A 40 3.75 6.59 2.27
C VAL A 40 3.30 6.00 0.95
N ALA A 41 2.56 4.90 1.04
CA ALA A 41 1.79 4.32 -0.05
C ALA A 41 0.63 3.50 0.53
N THR A 42 -0.46 3.38 -0.22
CA THR A 42 -1.56 2.45 0.09
C THR A 42 -1.54 1.30 -0.89
N PHE A 43 -1.25 0.10 -0.40
CA PHE A 43 -1.22 -1.12 -1.21
C PHE A 43 -2.61 -1.71 -1.28
N PHE A 44 -3.11 -1.96 -2.49
CA PHE A 44 -4.36 -2.66 -2.75
C PHE A 44 -4.06 -3.99 -3.41
N THR A 45 -4.67 -5.08 -2.93
CA THR A 45 -4.57 -6.34 -3.66
C THR A 45 -5.45 -6.34 -4.90
N TYR A 46 -5.05 -7.08 -5.94
CA TYR A 46 -5.87 -7.24 -7.14
C TYR A 46 -7.27 -7.80 -6.85
N GLU A 47 -7.40 -8.71 -5.87
CA GLU A 47 -8.72 -9.23 -5.49
C GLU A 47 -9.55 -8.15 -4.77
N ASN A 48 -8.92 -7.32 -3.96
CA ASN A 48 -9.60 -6.21 -3.29
C ASN A 48 -10.22 -5.21 -4.27
N ILE A 49 -9.52 -4.89 -5.35
CA ILE A 49 -10.08 -4.05 -6.42
C ILE A 49 -11.37 -4.67 -6.98
N LYS A 50 -11.40 -5.99 -7.20
CA LYS A 50 -12.61 -6.68 -7.69
C LYS A 50 -13.71 -6.66 -6.65
N THR A 51 -13.42 -6.99 -5.40
CA THR A 51 -14.39 -6.99 -4.30
C THR A 51 -15.01 -5.61 -4.12
N LEU A 52 -14.18 -4.55 -4.08
CA LEU A 52 -14.65 -3.17 -4.00
C LEU A 52 -15.46 -2.75 -5.22
N GLN A 53 -15.06 -3.13 -6.44
CA GLN A 53 -15.84 -2.83 -7.64
C GLN A 53 -17.23 -3.49 -7.61
N GLN A 54 -17.32 -4.74 -7.17
CA GLN A 54 -18.61 -5.44 -7.06
C GLN A 54 -19.48 -4.87 -5.93
N LYS A 55 -18.87 -4.49 -4.81
CA LYS A 55 -19.56 -3.72 -3.76
C LYS A 55 -20.13 -2.43 -4.34
N ASN A 56 -19.29 -1.63 -5.00
CA ASN A 56 -19.67 -0.32 -5.56
C ASN A 56 -20.79 -0.43 -6.60
N LYS A 57 -20.82 -1.49 -7.41
CA LYS A 57 -21.95 -1.80 -8.30
C LYS A 57 -23.27 -2.00 -7.55
N LYS A 58 -23.23 -2.68 -6.41
CA LYS A 58 -24.42 -2.96 -5.57
C LYS A 58 -24.87 -1.74 -4.78
N THR A 59 -23.93 -0.96 -4.24
CA THR A 59 -24.22 0.19 -3.36
C THR A 59 -24.45 1.48 -4.14
N GLY A 60 -23.99 1.57 -5.39
CA GLY A 60 -24.04 2.78 -6.20
C GLY A 60 -22.84 3.70 -6.02
N GLU A 61 -21.92 3.39 -5.11
CA GLU A 61 -20.67 4.12 -4.88
C GLU A 61 -19.81 4.19 -6.16
N ASN A 62 -18.97 5.24 -6.26
CA ASN A 62 -18.03 5.45 -7.37
C ASN A 62 -18.66 5.23 -8.77
N LEU A 63 -19.80 5.89 -9.00
CA LEU A 63 -20.60 5.78 -10.21
C LEU A 63 -20.92 4.30 -10.54
N LYS A 64 -21.52 3.58 -9.58
CA LYS A 64 -21.84 2.14 -9.70
C LYS A 64 -20.61 1.29 -10.04
N GLY A 65 -19.46 1.61 -9.44
CA GLY A 65 -18.19 0.91 -9.66
C GLY A 65 -17.57 1.14 -11.04
N ALA A 66 -17.88 2.25 -11.71
CA ALA A 66 -17.22 2.64 -12.95
C ALA A 66 -15.77 3.08 -12.74
N TYR A 67 -15.43 3.52 -11.53
CA TYR A 67 -14.06 3.82 -11.13
C TYR A 67 -13.81 3.40 -9.68
N LEU A 68 -12.53 3.35 -9.32
CA LEU A 68 -12.03 3.25 -7.96
C LEU A 68 -10.75 4.07 -7.91
N TRP A 69 -10.52 4.77 -6.82
CA TRP A 69 -9.34 5.60 -6.64
C TRP A 69 -8.99 5.69 -5.15
N ALA A 70 -7.71 5.90 -4.88
CA ALA A 70 -7.15 6.32 -3.61
C ALA A 70 -5.89 7.13 -3.91
N SER A 71 -5.48 8.02 -3.01
CA SER A 71 -4.14 8.60 -3.09
C SER A 71 -3.10 7.48 -2.92
N ASP A 72 -1.96 7.62 -3.61
CA ASP A 72 -0.77 6.79 -3.39
C ASP A 72 -1.02 5.29 -3.54
N MET A 73 -1.98 4.94 -4.41
CA MET A 73 -2.40 3.57 -4.67
C MET A 73 -1.33 2.78 -5.43
N VAL A 74 -0.95 1.62 -4.88
CA VAL A 74 -0.09 0.64 -5.55
C VAL A 74 -0.81 -0.71 -5.58
N LEU A 75 -0.89 -1.32 -6.76
CA LEU A 75 -1.53 -2.63 -6.91
C LEU A 75 -0.52 -3.76 -6.68
N VAL A 76 -0.88 -4.69 -5.80
CA VAL A 76 -0.03 -5.83 -5.41
C VAL A 76 -0.82 -7.13 -5.44
N ASP A 77 -0.12 -8.26 -5.41
CA ASP A 77 -0.76 -9.58 -5.39
C ASP A 77 -1.23 -9.99 -3.99
N ASN A 78 -0.52 -9.58 -2.93
CA ASN A 78 -0.92 -9.75 -1.53
C ASN A 78 -0.25 -8.70 -0.62
N VAL A 79 -0.81 -8.50 0.57
CA VAL A 79 -0.34 -7.52 1.56
C VAL A 79 0.29 -8.18 2.80
N SER A 80 0.87 -9.38 2.65
CA SER A 80 1.66 -9.96 3.73
C SER A 80 2.90 -9.11 4.01
N ARG A 81 3.32 -9.00 5.27
CA ARG A 81 4.55 -8.26 5.65
C ARG A 81 5.76 -8.66 4.81
N LYS A 82 5.96 -9.97 4.62
CA LYS A 82 7.05 -10.49 3.79
C LYS A 82 7.00 -9.95 2.36
N ARG A 83 5.83 -9.95 1.73
CA ARG A 83 5.67 -9.43 0.36
C ARG A 83 5.90 -7.93 0.29
N ILE A 84 5.41 -7.18 1.27
CA ILE A 84 5.63 -5.74 1.37
C ILE A 84 7.12 -5.43 1.48
N GLU A 85 7.86 -6.14 2.33
CA GLU A 85 9.31 -6.02 2.45
C GLU A 85 10.04 -6.37 1.15
N GLU A 86 9.65 -7.45 0.46
CA GLU A 86 10.20 -7.84 -0.85
C GLU A 86 10.03 -6.72 -1.89
N ILE A 87 8.83 -6.14 -1.97
CA ILE A 87 8.52 -5.05 -2.91
C ILE A 87 9.34 -3.80 -2.57
N ILE A 88 9.35 -3.34 -1.32
CA ILE A 88 10.11 -2.16 -0.90
C ILE A 88 11.60 -2.33 -1.22
N ASN A 89 12.17 -3.50 -0.89
CA ASN A 89 13.57 -3.78 -1.17
C ASN A 89 13.86 -3.83 -2.68
N HIS A 90 12.95 -4.37 -3.50
CA HIS A 90 13.08 -4.34 -4.94
C HIS A 90 13.10 -2.89 -5.46
N LEU A 91 12.12 -2.07 -5.07
CA LEU A 91 12.02 -0.67 -5.50
C LEU A 91 13.22 0.18 -5.07
N ILE A 92 13.79 -0.06 -3.89
CA ILE A 92 15.02 0.60 -3.45
C ILE A 92 16.22 0.17 -4.30
N ASN A 93 16.31 -1.11 -4.66
CA ASN A 93 17.43 -1.61 -5.45
C ASN A 93 17.40 -1.15 -6.91
N GLU A 94 16.21 -0.92 -7.46
CA GLU A 94 16.02 -0.39 -8.82
C GLU A 94 15.98 1.16 -8.88
N ASP A 95 16.20 1.86 -7.75
CA ASP A 95 16.07 3.33 -7.63
C ASP A 95 14.67 3.89 -7.97
N ASP A 96 13.64 3.03 -7.99
CA ASP A 96 12.25 3.36 -8.34
C ASP A 96 11.40 3.82 -7.14
N PHE A 97 11.87 3.58 -5.92
CA PHE A 97 11.12 3.82 -4.67
C PHE A 97 10.46 5.20 -4.58
N LYS A 98 11.22 6.26 -4.88
CA LYS A 98 10.78 7.67 -4.79
C LYS A 98 9.72 8.09 -5.83
N TYR A 99 9.48 7.26 -6.85
CA TYR A 99 8.47 7.52 -7.88
C TYR A 99 7.13 6.86 -7.55
N ILE A 100 7.15 5.87 -6.65
CA ILE A 100 5.99 5.04 -6.31
C ILE A 100 5.46 5.41 -4.94
N PHE A 101 6.34 5.69 -3.97
CA PHE A 101 5.95 6.20 -2.66
C PHE A 101 5.95 7.73 -2.68
N VAL A 102 5.03 8.32 -1.91
CA VAL A 102 4.93 9.77 -1.73
C VAL A 102 5.70 10.18 -0.48
N HIS A 103 6.47 11.26 -0.57
CA HIS A 103 7.20 11.82 0.55
C HIS A 103 6.25 12.59 1.47
N CYS A 104 6.30 12.38 2.78
CA CYS A 104 5.35 13.01 3.72
C CYS A 104 5.47 14.54 3.82
N GLU A 105 6.50 15.17 3.25
CA GLU A 105 6.57 16.64 3.17
C GLU A 105 5.86 17.20 1.92
N ASP A 106 5.42 16.33 1.01
CA ASP A 106 4.69 16.70 -0.22
C ASP A 106 3.15 16.64 -0.05
N ASP A 107 2.66 16.30 1.15
CA ASP A 107 1.24 16.28 1.56
C ASP A 107 0.75 17.60 2.19
#